data_AF-A0A4U0VJF6-F1
#
_entry.id   AF-A0A4U0VJF6-F1
#
_cell.length_a   1.000
_cell.length_b   1.000
_cell.length_c   1.000
_cell.angle_alpha   90.00
_cell.angle_beta   90.00
_cell.angle_gamma   90.00
#
_symmetry.space_group_name_H-M   'P 1'
#
loop_
_entity.id
_entity.type
_entity.pdbx_description
1 polymer ?
#
loop_
_entity_poly.entity_id
_entity_poly.type
_entity_poly.pdbx_seq_one_letter_code
_entity_poly.pdbx_strand_id
1 'polypeptide(L)'
;MSHCHDEHSGHGHDHHHGGDGHDHSNDITPADQTRLYEQIDFDKIVTLNEEEPQSGKAITKKTWAERLDSEPELTSDADEQLLMHIP
;
A
#
# COMPACT_ATOMS: atom_id res chain seq x y z
N MET A 1 3.03 53.40 35.03
CA MET A 1 1.85 53.95 35.73
C MET A 1 0.67 53.02 35.43
N SER A 2 -0.03 52.58 36.49
CA SER A 2 -1.39 52.00 36.62
C SER A 2 -2.15 51.52 35.37
N HIS A 3 -2.98 50.48 35.35
CA HIS A 3 -3.54 49.52 36.32
C HIS A 3 -4.53 48.65 35.49
N CYS A 4 -4.61 47.33 35.72
CA CYS A 4 -5.76 46.59 36.29
C CYS A 4 -6.97 46.27 35.38
N HIS A 5 -7.67 45.21 35.81
CA HIS A 5 -8.77 44.43 35.21
C HIS A 5 -8.27 43.30 34.30
N ASP A 6 -8.62 42.04 34.50
CA ASP A 6 -9.88 41.53 35.03
C ASP A 6 -9.70 40.09 35.55
N GLU A 7 -10.36 39.77 36.66
CA GLU A 7 -10.32 38.48 37.32
C GLU A 7 -11.39 37.55 36.75
N HIS A 8 -10.99 36.41 36.15
CA HIS A 8 -11.89 35.28 35.96
C HIS A 8 -11.42 34.08 36.77
N SER A 9 -11.94 34.01 37.99
CA SER A 9 -12.09 32.76 38.74
C SER A 9 -13.17 31.91 38.07
N GLY A 10 -12.86 30.66 37.71
CA GLY A 10 -13.91 29.70 37.38
C GLY A 10 -13.47 28.53 36.50
N HIS A 11 -13.41 27.36 37.13
CA HIS A 11 -13.53 26.03 36.53
C HIS A 11 -12.25 25.44 35.93
N GLY A 12 -11.48 24.80 36.82
CA GLY A 12 -10.62 23.68 36.46
C GLY A 12 -11.46 22.57 35.83
N HIS A 13 -11.40 22.49 34.50
CA HIS A 13 -11.63 21.24 33.81
C HIS A 13 -10.30 20.48 33.83
N ASP A 14 -10.19 19.59 34.81
CA ASP A 14 -9.24 18.49 34.84
C ASP A 14 -9.54 17.63 33.60
N HIS A 15 -8.98 18.01 32.46
CA HIS A 15 -8.90 17.13 31.31
C HIS A 15 -7.80 16.12 31.62
N HIS A 16 -8.16 15.13 32.43
CA HIS A 16 -7.51 13.85 32.48
C HIS A 16 -7.70 13.21 31.09
N HIS A 17 -6.92 13.70 30.12
CA HIS A 17 -6.53 12.90 28.98
C HIS A 17 -5.63 11.81 29.55
N GLY A 18 -6.26 10.83 30.21
CA GLY A 18 -5.77 9.48 30.18
C GLY A 18 -5.57 9.22 28.70
N GLY A 19 -4.30 9.31 28.29
CA GLY A 19 -3.88 8.86 26.99
C GLY A 19 -4.18 7.38 27.00
N ASP A 20 -5.41 7.05 26.60
CA ASP A 20 -5.75 5.89 25.81
C ASP A 20 -4.65 5.85 24.76
N GLY A 21 -3.57 5.16 25.12
CA GLY A 21 -2.61 4.63 24.19
C GLY A 21 -3.46 3.79 23.29
N HIS A 22 -3.89 4.38 22.18
CA HIS A 22 -4.29 3.66 20.99
C HIS A 22 -3.06 2.87 20.62
N ASP A 23 -2.97 1.71 21.27
CA ASP A 23 -2.00 0.70 21.07
C ASP A 23 -2.24 0.19 19.65
N HIS A 24 -1.51 0.77 18.71
CA HIS A 24 -1.39 0.25 17.37
C HIS A 24 -0.54 -1.03 17.34
N SER A 25 -0.34 -1.72 18.47
CA SER A 25 -0.18 -3.18 18.51
C SER A 25 -1.48 -3.89 18.12
N ASN A 26 -2.15 -3.42 17.05
CA ASN A 26 -2.82 -4.34 16.15
C ASN A 26 -1.72 -5.20 15.56
N ASP A 27 -1.31 -6.21 16.32
CA ASP A 27 -1.22 -7.59 15.87
C ASP A 27 -0.78 -7.70 14.40
N ILE A 28 0.39 -7.11 14.11
CA ILE A 28 1.04 -7.16 12.80
C ILE A 28 1.60 -8.58 12.67
N THR A 29 0.73 -9.59 12.67
CA THR A 29 0.99 -10.69 11.77
C THR A 29 1.07 -10.02 10.40
N PRO A 30 2.22 -10.06 9.71
CA PRO A 30 2.27 -9.57 8.35
C PRO A 30 1.14 -10.28 7.63
N ALA A 31 0.08 -9.55 7.27
CA ALA A 31 -1.01 -10.11 6.50
C ALA A 31 -0.34 -10.78 5.31
N ASP A 32 -0.45 -12.11 5.25
CA ASP A 32 0.42 -12.95 4.46
C ASP A 32 0.44 -12.44 3.01
N GLN A 33 1.51 -11.72 2.67
CA GLN A 33 1.52 -10.76 1.55
C GLN A 33 1.44 -11.48 0.19
N THR A 34 1.52 -12.80 0.21
CA THR A 34 1.53 -13.71 -0.94
C THR A 34 0.17 -14.37 -1.20
N ARG A 35 -0.85 -14.18 -0.36
CA ARG A 35 -2.12 -14.92 -0.50
C ARG A 35 -2.76 -14.76 -1.87
N LEU A 36 -2.66 -13.60 -2.50
CA LEU A 36 -3.24 -13.37 -3.82
C LEU A 36 -2.42 -14.05 -4.92
N TYR A 37 -1.09 -14.10 -4.77
CA TYR A 37 -0.20 -14.72 -5.75
C TYR A 37 -0.56 -16.18 -6.01
N GLU A 38 -0.90 -16.92 -4.95
CA GLU A 38 -1.32 -18.34 -5.05
C GLU A 38 -2.69 -18.55 -5.70
N GLN A 39 -3.52 -17.50 -5.80
CA GLN A 39 -4.86 -17.59 -6.39
C GLN A 39 -4.88 -17.24 -7.88
N ILE A 40 -3.78 -16.71 -8.42
CA ILE A 40 -3.72 -16.24 -9.81
C ILE A 40 -3.56 -17.42 -10.77
N ASP A 41 -4.46 -17.53 -11.74
CA ASP A 41 -4.29 -18.41 -12.89
C ASP A 41 -3.42 -17.71 -13.95
N PHE A 42 -2.10 -17.86 -13.82
CA PHE A 42 -1.13 -17.20 -14.70
C PHE A 42 -1.33 -17.52 -16.19
N ASP A 43 -1.90 -18.69 -16.51
CA ASP A 43 -2.09 -19.10 -17.90
C ASP A 43 -3.19 -18.33 -18.61
N LYS A 44 -4.08 -17.71 -17.86
CA LYS A 44 -5.22 -16.93 -18.37
C LYS A 44 -5.03 -15.41 -18.28
N ILE A 45 -3.87 -14.95 -17.84
CA ILE A 45 -3.53 -13.52 -17.85
C ILE A 45 -3.48 -13.03 -19.30
N VAL A 46 -4.12 -11.89 -19.55
CA VAL A 46 -4.09 -11.20 -20.83
C VAL A 46 -3.44 -9.84 -20.64
N THR A 47 -2.44 -9.53 -21.45
CA THR A 47 -1.77 -8.24 -21.48
C THR A 47 -1.92 -7.63 -22.87
N LEU A 48 -2.27 -6.36 -22.94
CA LEU A 48 -2.34 -5.57 -24.16
C LEU A 48 -1.25 -4.49 -24.14
N ASN A 49 -0.80 -4.10 -25.34
CA ASN A 49 0.30 -3.17 -25.60
C ASN A 49 1.69 -3.67 -25.14
N GLU A 50 1.90 -4.98 -25.00
CA GLU A 50 3.23 -5.53 -24.71
C GLU A 50 4.07 -5.66 -26.00
N GLU A 51 5.33 -5.23 -25.95
CA GLU A 51 6.29 -5.33 -27.06
C GLU A 51 6.63 -6.79 -27.38
N GLU A 52 6.97 -7.55 -26.34
CA GLU A 52 7.23 -8.97 -26.45
C GLU A 52 6.00 -9.77 -25.98
N PRO A 53 5.48 -10.70 -26.81
CA PRO A 53 4.34 -11.52 -26.42
C PRO A 53 4.60 -12.29 -25.13
N GLN A 54 3.61 -12.33 -24.25
CA GLN A 54 3.64 -13.03 -22.96
C GLN A 54 4.61 -12.44 -21.92
N SER A 55 5.24 -11.29 -22.17
CA SER A 55 6.10 -10.61 -21.19
C SER A 55 5.30 -10.19 -19.94
N GLY A 56 4.06 -9.74 -20.10
CA GLY A 56 3.19 -9.41 -18.96
C GLY A 56 2.86 -10.61 -18.07
N LYS A 57 2.72 -11.79 -18.68
CA LYS A 57 2.57 -13.07 -17.97
C LYS A 57 3.87 -13.51 -17.30
N ALA A 58 5.03 -13.18 -17.87
CA ALA A 58 6.32 -13.51 -17.28
C ALA A 58 6.59 -12.68 -16.02
N ILE A 59 6.33 -11.36 -16.06
CA ILE A 59 6.57 -10.49 -14.89
C ILE A 59 5.68 -10.84 -13.69
N THR A 60 4.45 -11.28 -13.94
CA THR A 60 3.49 -11.64 -12.88
C THR A 60 3.89 -12.91 -12.13
N LYS A 61 4.75 -13.74 -12.73
CA LYS A 61 5.32 -14.94 -12.10
C LYS A 61 6.55 -14.65 -11.21
N LYS A 62 6.99 -13.39 -11.11
CA LYS A 62 8.03 -13.04 -10.14
C LYS A 62 7.47 -13.28 -8.74
N THR A 63 8.17 -14.12 -7.98
CA THR A 63 7.86 -14.29 -6.57
C THR A 63 8.21 -13.02 -5.78
N TRP A 64 7.76 -12.96 -4.52
CA TRP A 64 8.15 -11.87 -3.63
C TRP A 64 9.67 -11.70 -3.52
N ALA A 65 10.43 -12.81 -3.55
CA ALA A 65 11.89 -12.78 -3.48
C ALA A 65 12.52 -12.16 -4.74
N GLU A 66 11.93 -12.40 -5.91
CA GLU A 66 12.42 -12.00 -7.23
C GLU A 66 11.87 -10.63 -7.67
N ARG A 67 11.04 -9.96 -6.85
CA ARG A 67 10.36 -8.71 -7.23
C ARG A 67 11.31 -7.56 -7.59
N LEU A 68 12.55 -7.62 -7.13
CA LEU A 68 13.60 -6.63 -7.39
C LEU A 68 14.54 -7.06 -8.52
N ASP A 69 14.39 -8.27 -9.05
CA ASP A 69 15.16 -8.73 -10.18
C ASP A 69 14.76 -7.93 -11.41
N SER A 70 15.74 -7.52 -12.22
CA SER A 70 15.48 -6.78 -13.46
C SER A 70 14.71 -7.63 -14.45
N GLU A 71 15.02 -8.92 -14.51
CA GLU A 71 14.41 -9.88 -15.42
C GLU A 71 13.39 -10.79 -14.72
N PRO A 72 12.29 -11.16 -15.39
CA PRO A 72 11.83 -10.66 -16.70
C PRO A 72 11.34 -9.20 -16.63
N GLU A 73 11.45 -8.45 -17.73
CA GLU A 73 10.87 -7.11 -17.88
C GLU A 73 9.62 -7.10 -18.78
N LEU A 74 8.80 -6.06 -18.67
CA LEU A 74 7.64 -5.80 -19.52
C LEU A 74 7.80 -4.40 -20.12
N THR A 75 7.95 -4.35 -21.44
CA THR A 75 8.08 -3.11 -22.21
C THR A 75 6.84 -2.92 -23.06
N SER A 76 6.39 -1.66 -23.18
CA SER A 76 5.25 -1.31 -24.02
C SER A 76 5.69 -1.10 -25.47
N ASP A 77 4.86 -1.54 -26.42
CA ASP A 77 5.14 -1.46 -27.86
C ASP A 77 4.68 -0.14 -28.51
N ALA A 78 3.80 0.59 -27.83
CA ALA A 78 3.07 1.72 -28.40
C ALA A 78 3.29 3.02 -27.62
N ASP A 79 2.85 3.07 -26.37
CA ASP A 79 2.89 4.26 -25.52
C ASP A 79 3.11 3.91 -24.05
N GLU A 80 3.02 4.88 -23.15
CA GLU A 80 3.28 4.69 -21.71
C GLU A 80 2.21 3.83 -20.99
N GLN A 81 1.20 3.33 -21.71
CA GLN A 81 0.07 2.59 -21.15
C GLN A 81 0.14 1.10 -21.50
N LEU A 82 0.02 0.27 -20.45
CA LEU A 82 -0.15 -1.18 -20.53
C LEU A 82 -1.48 -1.55 -19.87
N LEU A 83 -2.23 -2.48 -20.46
CA LEU A 83 -3.45 -3.02 -19.86
C LEU A 83 -3.27 -4.50 -19.55
N MET A 84 -3.51 -4.89 -18.30
CA MET A 84 -3.38 -6.27 -17.85
C MET A 84 -4.67 -6.74 -17.17
N HIS A 85 -5.15 -7.91 -17.55
CA HIS A 85 -6.28 -8.61 -16.95
C HIS A 85 -5.78 -9.83 -16.19
N ILE A 86 -5.91 -9.80 -14.86
CA ILE A 86 -5.65 -10.92 -13.95
C ILE A 86 -7.00 -11.57 -13.62
N PRO A 87 -7.26 -12.81 -14.08
CA PRO A 87 -8.51 -13.52 -13.81
C PRO A 87 -8.62 -14.05 -12.38
#